data_AF-A0A2E0JGZ2-F1
#
_entry.id   AF-A0A2E0JGZ2-F1
#
_cell.length_a   1.000
_cell.length_b   1.000
_cell.length_c   1.000
_cell.angle_alpha   90.00
_cell.angle_beta   90.00
_cell.angle_gamma   90.00
#
_symmetry.space_group_name_H-M   'P 1'
#
loop_
_entity.id
_entity.type
_entity.pdbx_description
1 polymer ?
#
loop_
_entity_poly.entity_id
_entity_poly.type
_entity_poly.pdbx_seq_one_letter_code
_entity_poly.pdbx_strand_id
1 'polypeptide(L)'
;MFKGIRLLILPLLLLIAGAGAVHAHAVVTGADPPDGVVLADAPPEVIVRFNEPVSLVRAQILDPAGRDVLVSDGTRSDDGELRLGLPASLVEGTYTVSYHVMSLDGHPVAGSMIFSFGKISGQVAGEQAARAPGEQAASEPSVWRYAFLAIRVALYFGMFGAVGGVALLLVAKPSDHLRHATRRIIAVSSVTGVTAALIGLGLQGGMLLGGPPGFLLDAETWLIGAKSPFGRTAISAIMGFALIWIAVRTARSAITLSISAVGSILVLASFALSGHVVTAGPPKLTVPPLLLHVAIAAFWVGSLLPLLRVLTMPEASLTLNRFSRVAVMAVPVLVLAGIVLAVLQVRDPNALLTTEYGLILLGKLVLVAALLGLAALNRVKLTPALTRGDEGASRRLSRSIKAEIGTVVAILLATAALGTTPPPRALLSGSQANLFSGRTVDAVVALQPGRIGANEADILVQDSDGRPLEVVEVTLWVSNPERGVEPLKRPAQRMKTGRWRVPELVLALPGAWQVEVDVLISDFAGETLEGQIVVQEVNAK
;
A
#
# COMPACT_ATOMS: atom_id res chain seq x y z
N MET A 1 34.04 11.29 -19.05
CA MET A 1 33.92 10.99 -17.61
C MET A 1 32.75 10.01 -17.34
N PHE A 2 32.71 8.85 -18.02
CA PHE A 2 31.60 7.87 -17.94
C PHE A 2 32.14 6.42 -17.87
N LYS A 3 33.07 6.14 -16.96
CA LYS A 3 33.64 4.77 -16.79
C LYS A 3 33.56 4.19 -15.37
N GLY A 4 33.01 4.92 -14.38
CA GLY A 4 33.05 4.50 -12.98
C GLY A 4 31.86 3.69 -12.44
N ILE A 5 30.74 3.59 -13.16
CA ILE A 5 29.47 3.08 -12.58
C ILE A 5 29.27 1.56 -12.77
N ARG A 6 30.06 0.91 -13.63
CA ARG A 6 29.88 -0.52 -13.94
C ARG A 6 30.63 -1.51 -13.03
N LEU A 7 31.48 -1.04 -12.11
CA LEU A 7 32.38 -1.93 -11.37
C LEU A 7 31.93 -2.33 -9.95
N LEU A 8 30.72 -1.98 -9.52
CA LEU A 8 30.21 -2.24 -8.16
C LEU A 8 29.10 -3.31 -8.09
N ILE A 9 28.62 -3.82 -9.22
CA ILE A 9 27.48 -4.76 -9.28
C ILE A 9 27.94 -6.23 -9.21
N LEU A 10 29.20 -6.52 -9.53
CA LEU A 10 29.68 -7.89 -9.69
C LEU A 10 30.10 -8.64 -8.40
N PRO A 11 30.61 -8.00 -7.32
CA PRO A 11 31.03 -8.75 -6.14
C PRO A 11 29.88 -9.05 -5.15
N LEU A 12 28.69 -8.48 -5.35
CA LEU A 12 27.51 -8.72 -4.50
C LEU A 12 26.75 -10.01 -4.87
N LEU A 13 26.96 -10.53 -6.09
CA LEU A 13 26.25 -11.69 -6.64
C LEU A 13 26.86 -13.06 -6.28
N LEU A 14 28.04 -13.10 -5.66
CA LEU A 14 28.83 -14.33 -5.50
C LEU A 14 28.89 -14.89 -4.06
N LEU A 15 28.12 -14.33 -3.12
CA LEU A 15 28.15 -14.73 -1.70
C LEU A 15 26.93 -15.56 -1.27
N ILE A 16 26.13 -16.06 -2.20
CA ILE A 16 24.84 -16.70 -1.92
C ILE A 16 24.75 -18.13 -2.53
N ALA A 17 25.86 -18.86 -2.51
CA ALA A 17 25.86 -20.27 -2.89
C ALA A 17 26.46 -21.08 -1.73
N GLY A 18 25.61 -21.82 -1.01
CA GLY A 18 26.05 -22.71 0.04
C GLY A 18 24.93 -23.54 0.68
N ALA A 19 24.89 -24.81 0.28
CA ALA A 19 24.28 -25.99 0.91
C ALA A 19 22.75 -26.14 0.92
N GLY A 20 22.27 -27.16 0.19
CA GLY A 20 20.95 -27.76 0.38
C GLY A 20 21.01 -28.85 1.45
N ALA A 21 19.97 -28.92 2.27
CA ALA A 21 19.71 -30.02 3.18
C ALA A 21 18.65 -30.95 2.55
N VAL A 22 18.88 -32.25 2.65
CA VAL A 22 17.92 -33.31 2.31
C VAL A 22 17.22 -33.70 3.62
N HIS A 23 15.90 -33.58 3.70
CA HIS A 23 15.14 -33.89 4.91
C HIS A 23 14.62 -35.33 4.94
N ALA A 24 14.75 -35.98 6.10
CA ALA A 24 14.39 -37.37 6.39
C ALA A 24 13.48 -37.45 7.64
N HIS A 25 12.42 -36.63 7.71
CA HIS A 25 11.58 -36.47 8.91
C HIS A 25 10.20 -37.11 8.77
N ALA A 26 9.49 -37.27 9.89
CA ALA A 26 8.12 -37.78 9.93
C ALA A 26 7.17 -36.85 9.16
N VAL A 27 6.46 -37.40 8.18
CA VAL A 27 5.48 -36.72 7.34
C VAL A 27 4.13 -37.36 7.53
N VAL A 28 3.08 -36.54 7.62
CA VAL A 28 1.70 -37.02 7.67
C VAL A 28 1.34 -37.71 6.36
N THR A 29 0.91 -38.96 6.44
CA THR A 29 0.47 -39.80 5.30
C THR A 29 -1.04 -39.87 5.17
N GLY A 30 -1.79 -39.52 6.22
CA GLY A 30 -3.25 -39.44 6.20
C GLY A 30 -3.85 -39.04 7.55
N ALA A 31 -5.14 -38.72 7.55
CA ALA A 31 -5.89 -38.45 8.76
C ALA A 31 -7.32 -39.02 8.67
N ASP A 32 -7.87 -39.43 9.79
CA ASP A 32 -9.27 -39.82 9.95
C ASP A 32 -9.85 -39.10 11.18
N PRO A 33 -10.75 -38.12 11.02
CA PRO A 33 -11.34 -37.66 9.75
C PRO A 33 -10.32 -37.01 8.79
N PRO A 34 -10.55 -37.03 7.46
CA PRO A 34 -9.69 -36.31 6.53
C PRO A 34 -9.63 -34.80 6.82
N ASP A 35 -8.45 -34.18 6.65
CA ASP A 35 -8.29 -32.74 6.85
C ASP A 35 -9.22 -31.92 5.93
N GLY A 36 -9.94 -30.97 6.51
CA GLY A 36 -10.92 -30.12 5.84
C GLY A 36 -12.32 -30.73 5.69
N VAL A 37 -12.55 -31.98 6.10
CA VAL A 37 -13.84 -32.65 5.87
C VAL A 37 -14.96 -32.07 6.73
N VAL A 38 -16.20 -32.11 6.19
CA VAL A 38 -17.44 -31.85 6.95
C VAL A 38 -18.16 -33.18 7.18
N LEU A 39 -18.29 -33.57 8.44
CA LEU A 39 -18.91 -34.82 8.86
C LEU A 39 -20.39 -34.62 9.20
N ALA A 40 -21.20 -35.61 8.81
CA ALA A 40 -22.60 -35.69 9.21
C ALA A 40 -22.74 -36.19 10.67
N ASP A 41 -21.87 -37.12 11.08
CA ASP A 41 -21.86 -37.73 12.40
C ASP A 41 -20.61 -37.34 13.18
N ALA A 42 -20.71 -37.31 14.50
CA ALA A 42 -19.64 -36.87 15.39
C ALA A 42 -18.59 -38.00 15.57
N PRO A 43 -17.30 -37.77 15.25
CA PRO A 43 -16.29 -38.81 15.37
C PRO A 43 -15.90 -39.03 16.85
N PRO A 44 -15.60 -40.27 17.27
CA PRO A 44 -15.19 -40.57 18.64
C PRO A 44 -13.72 -40.22 18.93
N GLU A 45 -12.87 -40.19 17.90
CA GLU A 45 -11.44 -39.86 17.98
C GLU A 45 -10.97 -39.21 16.66
N VAL A 46 -9.79 -38.57 16.70
CA VAL A 46 -9.02 -38.14 15.53
C VAL A 46 -7.75 -38.97 15.44
N ILE A 47 -7.47 -39.54 14.26
CA ILE A 47 -6.28 -40.34 13.98
C ILE A 47 -5.43 -39.61 12.94
N VAL A 48 -4.18 -39.30 13.27
CA VAL A 48 -3.17 -38.74 12.35
C VAL A 48 -2.11 -39.81 12.07
N ARG A 49 -1.90 -40.14 10.80
CA ARG A 49 -0.97 -41.18 10.34
C ARG A 49 0.32 -40.55 9.82
N PHE A 50 1.45 -41.12 10.17
CA PHE A 50 2.79 -40.72 9.73
C PHE A 50 3.42 -41.82 8.89
N ASN A 51 4.48 -41.49 8.13
CA ASN A 51 5.29 -42.45 7.37
C ASN A 51 6.26 -43.26 8.25
N GLU A 52 6.38 -42.92 9.53
CA GLU A 52 7.23 -43.59 10.52
C GLU A 52 6.63 -43.46 11.93
N PRO A 53 7.05 -44.31 12.90
CA PRO A 53 6.66 -44.16 14.30
C PRO A 53 7.02 -42.78 14.88
N VAL A 54 6.09 -42.21 15.65
CA VAL A 54 6.26 -40.94 16.36
C VAL A 54 5.87 -41.08 17.82
N SER A 55 6.41 -40.23 18.70
CA SER A 55 6.00 -40.13 20.10
C SER A 55 5.34 -38.78 20.37
N LEU A 56 4.20 -38.79 21.07
CA LEU A 56 3.46 -37.58 21.37
C LEU A 56 4.21 -36.71 22.40
N VAL A 57 4.46 -35.45 22.04
CA VAL A 57 5.00 -34.43 22.95
C VAL A 57 3.86 -33.63 23.58
N ARG A 58 2.95 -33.12 22.74
CA ARG A 58 1.71 -32.45 23.16
C ARG A 58 0.68 -32.46 22.04
N ALA A 59 -0.59 -32.44 22.38
CA ALA A 59 -1.68 -32.23 21.43
C ALA A 59 -2.79 -31.41 22.08
N GLN A 60 -3.61 -30.80 21.24
CA GLN A 60 -4.77 -30.00 21.62
C GLN A 60 -5.84 -30.12 20.54
N ILE A 61 -7.11 -30.14 20.95
CA ILE A 61 -8.24 -30.03 20.02
C ILE A 61 -9.10 -28.87 20.46
N LEU A 62 -9.12 -27.79 19.69
CA LEU A 62 -9.96 -26.64 19.96
C LEU A 62 -11.36 -26.83 19.36
N ASP A 63 -12.39 -26.61 20.16
CA ASP A 63 -13.78 -26.54 19.74
C ASP A 63 -14.08 -25.22 18.98
N PRO A 64 -15.27 -25.07 18.38
CA PRO A 64 -15.66 -23.85 17.68
C PRO A 64 -15.62 -22.56 18.52
N ALA A 65 -15.60 -22.67 19.86
CA ALA A 65 -15.50 -21.58 20.80
C ALA A 65 -14.05 -21.34 21.29
N GLY A 66 -13.07 -22.07 20.76
CA GLY A 66 -11.66 -21.97 21.11
C GLY A 66 -11.28 -22.64 22.43
N ARG A 67 -12.12 -23.55 22.96
CA ARG A 67 -11.81 -24.32 24.17
C ARG A 67 -11.18 -25.65 23.80
N ASP A 68 -10.16 -26.06 24.55
CA ASP A 68 -9.58 -27.38 24.41
C ASP A 68 -10.56 -28.46 24.89
N VAL A 69 -10.85 -29.42 24.02
CA VAL A 69 -11.76 -30.55 24.25
C VAL A 69 -11.07 -31.90 24.12
N LEU A 70 -9.74 -31.93 24.04
CA LEU A 70 -8.99 -33.18 24.00
C LEU A 70 -9.27 -34.03 25.25
N VAL A 71 -9.66 -35.29 25.04
CA VAL A 71 -9.85 -36.26 26.14
C VAL A 71 -8.56 -37.05 26.31
N SER A 72 -7.90 -36.87 27.45
CA SER A 72 -6.63 -37.53 27.77
C SER A 72 -6.76 -39.05 27.84
N ASP A 73 -7.88 -39.56 28.40
CA ASP A 73 -8.23 -40.97 28.43
C ASP A 73 -8.61 -41.45 27.02
N GLY A 74 -7.61 -41.96 26.29
CA GLY A 74 -7.75 -42.40 24.88
C GLY A 74 -6.70 -41.80 23.94
N THR A 75 -5.95 -40.80 24.41
CA THR A 75 -4.86 -40.21 23.62
C THR A 75 -3.63 -41.10 23.66
N ARG A 76 -3.17 -41.58 22.49
CA ARG A 76 -2.01 -42.49 22.38
C ARG A 76 -1.30 -42.35 21.04
N SER A 77 -0.02 -42.72 21.02
CA SER A 77 0.79 -42.77 19.80
C SER A 77 1.31 -44.19 19.62
N ASP A 78 0.80 -44.91 18.61
CA ASP A 78 1.09 -46.32 18.34
C ASP A 78 1.50 -46.49 16.87
N ASP A 79 2.69 -47.03 16.60
CA ASP A 79 3.14 -47.50 15.27
C ASP A 79 2.92 -46.50 14.11
N GLY A 80 3.20 -45.21 14.33
CA GLY A 80 3.02 -44.15 13.34
C GLY A 80 1.60 -43.58 13.25
N GLU A 81 0.70 -43.96 14.16
CA GLU A 81 -0.61 -43.33 14.35
C GLU A 81 -0.64 -42.54 15.66
N LEU A 82 -0.98 -41.26 15.57
CA LEU A 82 -1.40 -40.44 16.71
C LEU A 82 -2.92 -40.45 16.82
N ARG A 83 -3.45 -41.00 17.90
CA ARG A 83 -4.89 -41.06 18.21
C ARG A 83 -5.23 -40.07 19.32
N LEU A 84 -6.21 -39.21 19.07
CA LEU A 84 -6.64 -38.13 19.96
C LEU A 84 -8.14 -38.28 20.28
N GLY A 85 -8.46 -38.48 21.56
CA GLY A 85 -9.84 -38.72 22.00
C GLY A 85 -10.71 -37.45 21.98
N LEU A 86 -11.97 -37.60 21.58
CA LEU A 86 -13.00 -36.54 21.62
C LEU A 86 -14.08 -36.85 22.66
N PRO A 87 -14.78 -35.84 23.20
CA PRO A 87 -15.89 -36.06 24.12
C PRO A 87 -17.07 -36.72 23.40
N ALA A 88 -17.87 -37.50 24.15
CA ALA A 88 -19.03 -38.22 23.60
C ALA A 88 -20.13 -37.31 23.01
N SER A 89 -20.09 -36.01 23.31
CA SER A 89 -21.01 -35.02 22.76
C SER A 89 -20.23 -33.84 22.20
N LEU A 90 -20.20 -33.72 20.87
CA LEU A 90 -19.60 -32.61 20.13
C LEU A 90 -20.66 -31.55 19.80
N VAL A 91 -20.24 -30.29 19.76
CA VAL A 91 -21.08 -29.18 19.31
C VAL A 91 -20.88 -29.04 17.79
N GLU A 92 -21.93 -28.73 17.06
CA GLU A 92 -21.80 -28.47 15.62
C GLU A 92 -20.85 -27.29 15.35
N GLY A 93 -19.84 -27.52 14.52
CA GLY A 93 -18.89 -26.50 14.11
C GLY A 93 -17.51 -27.03 13.69
N THR A 94 -16.59 -26.11 13.42
CA THR A 94 -15.20 -26.43 13.03
C THR A 94 -14.30 -26.61 14.24
N TYR A 95 -13.59 -27.73 14.25
CA TYR A 95 -12.59 -28.10 15.24
C TYR A 95 -11.18 -27.95 14.66
N THR A 96 -10.23 -27.52 15.48
CA THR A 96 -8.81 -27.41 15.11
C THR A 96 -7.99 -28.35 15.95
N VAL A 97 -7.31 -29.29 15.29
CA VAL A 97 -6.43 -30.28 15.91
C VAL A 97 -5.01 -29.79 15.72
N SER A 98 -4.26 -29.62 16.81
CA SER A 98 -2.85 -29.24 16.78
C SER A 98 -2.03 -30.26 17.56
N TYR A 99 -0.89 -30.68 17.02
CA TYR A 99 -0.02 -31.65 17.66
C TYR A 99 1.45 -31.32 17.47
N HIS A 100 2.26 -31.72 18.45
CA HIS A 100 3.71 -31.84 18.38
C HIS A 100 4.06 -33.27 18.71
N VAL A 101 4.81 -33.90 17.82
CA VAL A 101 5.32 -35.25 17.98
C VAL A 101 6.83 -35.25 17.79
N MET A 102 7.51 -36.25 18.34
CA MET A 102 8.93 -36.48 18.11
C MET A 102 9.07 -37.69 17.18
N SER A 103 9.79 -37.53 16.07
CA SER A 103 10.16 -38.65 15.19
C SER A 103 11.14 -39.61 15.89
N LEU A 104 11.30 -40.83 15.34
CA LEU A 104 12.34 -41.78 15.69
C LEU A 104 13.77 -41.19 15.65
N ASP A 105 14.01 -40.21 14.77
CA ASP A 105 15.30 -39.54 14.62
C ASP A 105 15.56 -38.46 15.69
N GLY A 106 14.58 -38.20 16.58
CA GLY A 106 14.66 -37.22 17.65
C GLY A 106 14.36 -35.78 17.21
N HIS A 107 13.83 -35.58 15.99
CA HIS A 107 13.38 -34.27 15.53
C HIS A 107 11.92 -33.99 15.93
N PRO A 108 11.61 -32.79 16.47
CA PRO A 108 10.24 -32.39 16.75
C PRO A 108 9.53 -32.02 15.45
N VAL A 109 8.34 -32.60 15.25
CA VAL A 109 7.43 -32.36 14.13
C VAL A 109 6.13 -31.81 14.68
N ALA A 110 5.79 -30.60 14.23
CA ALA A 110 4.55 -29.92 14.56
C ALA A 110 3.61 -29.93 13.36
N GLY A 111 2.31 -29.99 13.62
CA GLY A 111 1.32 -29.87 12.57
C GLY A 111 -0.07 -29.62 13.11
N SER A 112 -0.94 -29.14 12.23
CA SER A 112 -2.35 -28.97 12.54
C SER A 112 -3.23 -29.31 11.36
N MET A 113 -4.47 -29.66 11.69
CA MET A 113 -5.53 -30.00 10.73
C MET A 113 -6.87 -29.54 11.28
N ILE A 114 -7.87 -29.52 10.42
CA ILE A 114 -9.24 -29.13 10.78
C ILE A 114 -10.24 -30.18 10.32
N PHE A 115 -11.36 -30.26 11.02
CA PHE A 115 -12.56 -30.94 10.53
C PHE A 115 -13.79 -30.18 11.03
N SER A 116 -14.94 -30.38 10.41
CA SER A 116 -16.20 -29.76 10.84
C SER A 116 -17.26 -30.82 11.10
N PHE A 117 -18.03 -30.66 12.17
CA PHE A 117 -19.18 -31.52 12.48
C PHE A 117 -20.48 -30.74 12.24
N GLY A 118 -21.36 -31.25 11.37
CA GLY A 118 -22.66 -30.67 11.01
C GLY A 118 -22.57 -29.41 10.14
N LYS A 119 -21.72 -28.44 10.51
CA LYS A 119 -21.52 -27.17 9.79
C LYS A 119 -20.11 -26.64 9.95
N ILE A 120 -19.66 -25.86 8.97
CA ILE A 120 -18.45 -25.04 9.09
C ILE A 120 -18.80 -23.83 9.95
N SER A 121 -18.01 -23.55 10.99
CA SER A 121 -18.25 -22.41 11.88
C SER A 121 -16.95 -21.76 12.35
N GLY A 122 -16.99 -20.47 12.64
CA GLY A 122 -15.99 -19.79 13.46
C GLY A 122 -16.68 -18.60 14.12
N GLN A 123 -16.90 -18.66 15.43
CA GLN A 123 -17.58 -17.58 16.13
C GLN A 123 -17.05 -17.31 17.53
N VAL A 124 -17.10 -16.01 17.83
CA VAL A 124 -16.70 -15.27 19.02
C VAL A 124 -17.52 -15.66 20.26
N ALA A 125 -16.83 -15.94 21.37
CA ALA A 125 -17.31 -15.67 22.72
C ALA A 125 -16.28 -14.70 23.33
N GLY A 126 -16.60 -13.42 23.50
CA GLY A 126 -17.37 -12.95 24.65
C GLY A 126 -16.40 -12.58 25.77
N GLU A 127 -16.27 -11.27 26.04
CA GLU A 127 -15.49 -10.67 27.12
C GLU A 127 -15.55 -11.48 28.42
N GLN A 128 -14.38 -11.92 28.92
CA GLN A 128 -13.97 -12.07 30.33
C GLN A 128 -12.92 -13.18 30.49
N ALA A 129 -11.63 -12.86 30.26
CA ALA A 129 -10.53 -13.46 31.00
C ALA A 129 -9.25 -12.62 30.84
N ALA A 130 -8.78 -12.12 31.98
CA ALA A 130 -7.44 -11.57 32.26
C ALA A 130 -7.05 -10.21 31.61
N ARG A 131 -7.38 -9.15 32.35
CA ARG A 131 -6.64 -7.88 32.38
C ARG A 131 -5.13 -8.14 32.56
N ALA A 132 -4.34 -7.86 31.54
CA ALA A 132 -2.96 -7.40 31.69
C ALA A 132 -2.98 -5.85 31.62
N PRO A 133 -2.33 -5.14 32.56
CA PRO A 133 -2.27 -3.68 32.51
C PRO A 133 -1.30 -3.27 31.40
N GLY A 134 -1.81 -2.91 30.22
CA GLY A 134 -0.99 -2.44 29.11
C GLY A 134 -1.74 -2.05 27.82
N GLU A 135 -2.93 -2.59 27.56
CA GLU A 135 -3.65 -2.32 26.31
C GLU A 135 -4.76 -1.28 26.47
N GLN A 136 -4.34 -0.02 26.59
CA GLN A 136 -5.15 1.13 26.15
C GLN A 136 -4.47 1.73 24.92
N ALA A 137 -4.64 1.10 23.75
CA ALA A 137 -4.23 1.72 22.48
C ALA A 137 -5.04 1.18 21.29
N ALA A 138 -6.35 1.10 21.40
CA ALA A 138 -7.23 1.07 20.22
C ALA A 138 -8.40 2.03 20.44
N SER A 139 -8.55 3.00 19.52
CA SER A 139 -9.70 3.91 19.28
C SER A 139 -9.51 5.45 19.40
N GLU A 140 -8.29 5.99 19.24
CA GLU A 140 -8.10 7.40 18.89
C GLU A 140 -7.63 7.51 17.42
N PRO A 141 -8.11 8.47 16.61
CA PRO A 141 -7.52 8.70 15.29
C PRO A 141 -6.04 9.05 15.50
N SER A 142 -5.16 8.10 15.18
CA SER A 142 -3.73 8.19 15.49
C SER A 142 -3.21 9.56 15.05
N VAL A 143 -2.54 10.26 15.95
CA VAL A 143 -1.93 11.58 15.67
C VAL A 143 -1.08 11.56 14.39
N TRP A 144 -0.54 10.37 14.06
CA TRP A 144 0.08 10.03 12.79
C TRP A 144 -0.77 10.35 11.57
N ARG A 145 -2.07 10.00 11.54
CA ARG A 145 -2.99 10.28 10.42
C ARG A 145 -3.06 11.77 10.08
N TYR A 146 -3.25 12.62 11.09
CA TYR A 146 -3.33 14.06 10.89
C TYR A 146 -1.96 14.67 10.55
N ALA A 147 -0.88 14.18 11.16
CA ALA A 147 0.48 14.58 10.83
C ALA A 147 0.81 14.29 9.35
N PHE A 148 0.45 13.09 8.87
CA PHE A 148 0.63 12.72 7.46
C PHE A 148 -0.22 13.55 6.50
N LEU A 149 -1.47 13.84 6.87
CA LEU A 149 -2.33 14.72 6.09
C LEU A 149 -1.67 16.11 5.95
N ALA A 150 -1.19 16.67 7.06
CA ALA A 150 -0.53 17.97 7.08
C ALA A 150 0.75 17.97 6.21
N ILE A 151 1.59 16.94 6.33
CA ILE A 151 2.81 16.82 5.54
C ILE A 151 2.52 16.63 4.04
N ARG A 152 1.50 15.84 3.67
CA ARG A 152 1.09 15.71 2.26
C ARG A 152 0.62 17.05 1.69
N VAL A 153 -0.16 17.80 2.44
CA VAL A 153 -0.60 19.15 2.04
C VAL A 153 0.61 20.07 1.86
N ALA A 154 1.58 20.05 2.79
CA ALA A 154 2.81 20.83 2.68
C ALA A 154 3.66 20.42 1.46
N LEU A 155 3.77 19.11 1.16
CA LEU A 155 4.42 18.60 -0.04
C LEU A 155 3.72 19.06 -1.32
N TYR A 156 2.39 19.08 -1.34
CA TYR A 156 1.62 19.61 -2.48
C TYR A 156 1.87 21.10 -2.66
N PHE A 157 1.83 21.90 -1.59
CA PHE A 157 2.18 23.32 -1.67
C PHE A 157 3.60 23.53 -2.19
N GLY A 158 4.57 22.76 -1.68
CA GLY A 158 5.95 22.81 -2.13
C GLY A 158 6.09 22.47 -3.61
N MET A 159 5.50 21.35 -4.05
CA MET A 159 5.52 20.89 -5.44
C MET A 159 4.86 21.91 -6.38
N PHE A 160 3.61 22.27 -6.11
CA PHE A 160 2.85 23.12 -7.01
C PHE A 160 3.45 24.52 -7.11
N GLY A 161 3.91 25.10 -6.00
CA GLY A 161 4.58 26.40 -6.02
C GLY A 161 5.95 26.38 -6.71
N ALA A 162 6.76 25.33 -6.50
CA ALA A 162 8.09 25.23 -7.09
C ALA A 162 8.03 24.85 -8.58
N VAL A 163 7.44 23.69 -8.91
CA VAL A 163 7.36 23.17 -10.28
C VAL A 163 6.50 24.08 -11.16
N GLY A 164 5.35 24.52 -10.66
CA GLY A 164 4.47 25.42 -11.39
C GLY A 164 5.07 26.81 -11.61
N GLY A 165 5.79 27.35 -10.62
CA GLY A 165 6.53 28.60 -10.79
C GLY A 165 7.61 28.49 -11.87
N VAL A 166 8.37 27.40 -11.91
CA VAL A 166 9.36 27.12 -12.97
C VAL A 166 8.67 27.03 -14.34
N ALA A 167 7.55 26.31 -14.42
CA ALA A 167 6.78 26.18 -15.66
C ALA A 167 6.23 27.54 -16.16
N LEU A 168 5.76 28.40 -15.26
CA LEU A 168 5.34 29.76 -15.61
C LEU A 168 6.49 30.60 -16.18
N LEU A 169 7.67 30.54 -15.56
CA LEU A 169 8.86 31.27 -16.04
C LEU A 169 9.27 30.82 -17.46
N LEU A 170 9.13 29.52 -17.75
CA LEU A 170 9.39 28.93 -19.07
C LEU A 170 8.36 29.38 -20.12
N VAL A 171 7.07 29.32 -19.78
CA VAL A 171 5.96 29.50 -20.72
C VAL A 171 5.62 30.98 -20.92
N ALA A 172 5.40 31.72 -19.84
CA ALA A 172 4.89 33.08 -19.91
C ALA A 172 5.99 34.11 -20.20
N LYS A 173 7.26 33.79 -19.88
CA LYS A 173 8.43 34.67 -20.02
C LYS A 173 8.12 36.09 -19.50
N PRO A 174 7.82 36.23 -18.20
CA PRO A 174 7.32 37.48 -17.63
C PRO A 174 8.41 38.57 -17.52
N SER A 175 8.02 39.81 -17.20
CA SER A 175 9.00 40.87 -16.91
C SER A 175 9.84 40.53 -15.68
N ASP A 176 10.88 41.32 -15.45
CA ASP A 176 11.75 41.14 -14.30
C ASP A 176 11.02 41.29 -12.97
N HIS A 177 10.07 42.22 -12.83
CA HIS A 177 9.33 42.38 -11.57
C HIS A 177 8.57 41.11 -11.18
N LEU A 178 7.80 40.54 -12.12
CA LEU A 178 7.07 39.30 -11.87
C LEU A 178 8.02 38.09 -11.76
N ARG A 179 9.13 38.07 -12.51
CA ARG A 179 10.17 37.05 -12.40
C ARG A 179 10.75 36.98 -10.99
N HIS A 180 11.08 38.12 -10.37
CA HIS A 180 11.58 38.16 -8.99
C HIS A 180 10.54 37.68 -7.98
N ALA A 181 9.28 38.11 -8.12
CA ALA A 181 8.19 37.64 -7.26
C ALA A 181 7.98 36.12 -7.39
N THR A 182 8.01 35.60 -8.62
CA THR A 182 7.86 34.16 -8.90
C THR A 182 9.03 33.36 -8.35
N ARG A 183 10.27 33.85 -8.48
CA ARG A 183 11.46 33.21 -7.86
C ARG A 183 11.35 33.11 -6.34
N ARG A 184 10.77 34.11 -5.67
CA ARG A 184 10.53 34.05 -4.22
C ARG A 184 9.52 32.97 -3.85
N ILE A 185 8.43 32.85 -4.62
CA ILE A 185 7.42 31.79 -4.44
C ILE A 185 8.09 30.42 -4.63
N ILE A 186 8.87 30.23 -5.70
CA ILE A 186 9.61 28.99 -5.95
C ILE A 186 10.52 28.65 -4.77
N ALA A 187 11.33 29.62 -4.30
CA ALA A 187 12.27 29.37 -3.21
C ALA A 187 11.58 28.97 -1.90
N VAL A 188 10.50 29.65 -1.51
CA VAL A 188 9.72 29.30 -0.30
C VAL A 188 9.06 27.93 -0.46
N SER A 189 8.52 27.63 -1.64
CA SER A 189 7.88 26.35 -1.93
C SER A 189 8.88 25.20 -1.91
N SER A 190 10.09 25.39 -2.48
CA SER A 190 11.16 24.39 -2.41
C SER A 190 11.60 24.11 -0.98
N VAL A 191 11.78 25.13 -0.13
CA VAL A 191 12.12 24.94 1.29
C VAL A 191 11.02 24.15 1.99
N THR A 192 9.75 24.56 1.78
CA THR A 192 8.58 23.86 2.33
C THR A 192 8.57 22.39 1.91
N GLY A 193 8.84 22.11 0.63
CA GLY A 193 8.90 20.76 0.08
C GLY A 193 10.03 19.91 0.67
N VAL A 194 11.24 20.46 0.83
CA VAL A 194 12.36 19.77 1.48
C VAL A 194 12.02 19.46 2.94
N THR A 195 11.56 20.45 3.70
CA THR A 195 11.21 20.28 5.11
C THR A 195 10.10 19.24 5.28
N ALA A 196 9.05 19.29 4.46
CA ALA A 196 7.96 18.32 4.51
C ALA A 196 8.42 16.90 4.14
N ALA A 197 9.28 16.75 3.11
CA ALA A 197 9.82 15.44 2.73
C ALA A 197 10.72 14.85 3.82
N LEU A 198 11.55 15.67 4.47
CA LEU A 198 12.39 15.25 5.59
C LEU A 198 11.54 14.81 6.78
N ILE A 199 10.61 15.65 7.25
CA ILE A 199 9.70 15.28 8.35
C ILE A 199 8.90 14.03 8.01
N GLY A 200 8.49 13.88 6.75
CA GLY A 200 7.80 12.69 6.25
C GLY A 200 8.58 11.39 6.47
N LEU A 201 9.93 11.40 6.43
CA LEU A 201 10.75 10.22 6.74
C LEU A 201 10.56 9.78 8.20
N GLY A 202 10.67 10.71 9.14
CA GLY A 202 10.46 10.42 10.56
C GLY A 202 9.03 9.94 10.84
N LEU A 203 8.02 10.60 10.25
CA LEU A 203 6.63 10.18 10.39
C LEU A 203 6.39 8.77 9.83
N GLN A 204 7.04 8.41 8.72
CA GLN A 204 6.96 7.07 8.13
C GLN A 204 7.58 6.02 9.04
N GLY A 205 8.72 6.32 9.64
CA GLY A 205 9.33 5.46 10.65
C GLY A 205 8.42 5.24 11.86
N GLY A 206 7.89 6.34 12.42
CA GLY A 206 7.04 6.28 13.62
C GLY A 206 5.76 5.49 13.39
N MET A 207 5.14 5.63 12.21
CA MET A 207 3.99 4.82 11.80
C MET A 207 4.33 3.34 11.70
N LEU A 208 5.46 2.99 11.08
CA LEU A 208 5.87 1.59 10.92
C LEU A 208 6.21 0.93 12.27
N LEU A 209 6.72 1.70 13.22
CA LEU A 209 7.00 1.24 14.57
C LEU A 209 5.75 1.18 15.47
N GLY A 210 4.64 1.83 15.09
CA GLY A 210 3.38 1.81 15.84
C GLY A 210 3.40 2.51 17.20
N GLY A 211 4.49 3.20 17.57
CA GLY A 211 4.66 3.79 18.89
C GLY A 211 4.21 5.25 19.05
N PRO A 212 4.41 5.85 20.24
CA PRO A 212 3.99 7.22 20.53
C PRO A 212 4.84 8.26 19.77
N PRO A 213 4.38 9.53 19.66
CA PRO A 213 5.10 10.61 18.97
C PRO A 213 6.54 10.86 19.45
N GLY A 214 6.87 10.44 20.67
CA GLY A 214 8.22 10.49 21.21
C GLY A 214 9.26 9.75 20.37
N PHE A 215 8.85 8.76 19.58
CA PHE A 215 9.73 8.01 18.67
C PHE A 215 10.42 8.88 17.61
N LEU A 216 9.90 10.09 17.34
CA LEU A 216 10.58 11.04 16.45
C LEU A 216 11.91 11.57 17.00
N LEU A 217 12.18 11.37 18.30
CA LEU A 217 13.46 11.70 18.93
C LEU A 217 14.52 10.61 18.67
N ASP A 218 14.11 9.41 18.30
CA ASP A 218 15.01 8.27 18.11
C ASP A 218 15.55 8.20 16.67
N ALA A 219 16.86 8.10 16.51
CA ALA A 219 17.50 8.03 15.20
C ALA A 219 17.08 6.80 14.38
N GLU A 220 16.76 5.70 15.05
CA GLU A 220 16.30 4.45 14.42
C GLU A 220 14.98 4.64 13.67
N THR A 221 14.04 5.41 14.22
CA THR A 221 12.78 5.77 13.58
C THR A 221 13.02 6.41 12.22
N TRP A 222 13.91 7.39 12.14
CA TRP A 222 14.23 8.06 10.88
C TRP A 222 14.91 7.13 9.88
N LEU A 223 15.76 6.21 10.35
CA LEU A 223 16.41 5.20 9.52
C LEU A 223 15.41 4.21 8.91
N ILE A 224 14.44 3.76 9.71
CA ILE A 224 13.34 2.88 9.25
C ILE A 224 12.54 3.60 8.16
N GLY A 225 12.15 4.86 8.40
CA GLY A 225 11.47 5.68 7.41
C GLY A 225 12.28 5.85 6.11
N ALA A 226 13.59 6.10 6.23
CA ALA A 226 14.50 6.24 5.09
C ALA A 226 14.73 4.94 4.31
N LYS A 227 14.72 3.78 4.96
CA LYS A 227 14.86 2.46 4.33
C LYS A 227 13.55 1.95 3.72
N SER A 228 12.41 2.52 4.11
CA SER A 228 11.10 2.17 3.55
C SER A 228 10.98 2.53 2.05
N PRO A 229 9.99 1.98 1.32
CA PRO A 229 9.70 2.40 -0.05
C PRO A 229 9.45 3.91 -0.20
N PHE A 230 8.90 4.56 0.83
CA PHE A 230 8.72 6.02 0.87
C PHE A 230 10.05 6.77 0.88
N GLY A 231 11.11 6.19 1.45
CA GLY A 231 12.45 6.80 1.48
C GLY A 231 12.99 7.17 0.11
N ARG A 232 12.80 6.29 -0.90
CA ARG A 232 13.19 6.57 -2.30
C ARG A 232 12.44 7.78 -2.88
N THR A 233 11.17 7.91 -2.54
CA THR A 233 10.32 9.04 -2.95
C THR A 233 10.78 10.34 -2.30
N ALA A 234 11.00 10.32 -0.99
CA ALA A 234 11.48 11.48 -0.25
C ALA A 234 12.85 11.95 -0.74
N ILE A 235 13.81 11.04 -0.98
CA ILE A 235 15.13 11.39 -1.54
C ILE A 235 15.01 12.05 -2.91
N SER A 236 14.18 11.48 -3.80
CA SER A 236 13.93 12.06 -5.13
C SER A 236 13.34 13.47 -5.04
N ALA A 237 12.32 13.65 -4.18
CA ALA A 237 11.69 14.95 -3.95
C ALA A 237 12.66 15.97 -3.32
N ILE A 238 13.43 15.59 -2.30
CA ILE A 238 14.42 16.45 -1.63
C ILE A 238 15.47 16.93 -2.64
N MET A 239 16.04 16.01 -3.42
CA MET A 239 17.03 16.35 -4.44
C MET A 239 16.44 17.29 -5.49
N GLY A 240 15.21 17.03 -5.95
CA GLY A 240 14.52 17.88 -6.91
C GLY A 240 14.26 19.29 -6.37
N PHE A 241 13.72 19.41 -5.15
CA PHE A 241 13.48 20.71 -4.51
C PHE A 241 14.77 21.48 -4.22
N ALA A 242 15.82 20.80 -3.77
CA ALA A 242 17.12 21.40 -3.50
C ALA A 242 17.75 21.96 -4.79
N LEU A 243 17.71 21.20 -5.89
CA LEU A 243 18.20 21.67 -7.19
C LEU A 243 17.44 22.91 -7.67
N ILE A 244 16.11 22.91 -7.57
CA ILE A 244 15.30 24.10 -7.91
C ILE A 244 15.69 25.28 -7.02
N TRP A 245 15.82 25.09 -5.70
CA TRP A 245 16.15 26.15 -4.76
C TRP A 245 17.53 26.76 -5.03
N ILE A 246 18.55 25.92 -5.21
CA ILE A 246 19.92 26.34 -5.55
C ILE A 246 19.88 27.13 -6.86
N ALA A 247 19.24 26.59 -7.90
CA ALA A 247 19.18 27.21 -9.21
C ALA A 247 18.58 28.63 -9.15
N VAL A 248 17.44 28.81 -8.49
CA VAL A 248 16.79 30.13 -8.43
C VAL A 248 17.56 31.18 -7.60
N ARG A 249 18.45 30.72 -6.71
CA ARG A 249 19.30 31.57 -5.84
C ARG A 249 20.64 31.96 -6.48
N THR A 250 21.28 31.05 -7.20
CA THR A 250 22.68 31.21 -7.61
C THR A 250 22.87 31.79 -9.01
N ALA A 251 21.89 31.67 -9.92
CA ALA A 251 22.15 32.00 -11.32
C ALA A 251 21.05 32.82 -12.03
N ARG A 252 21.52 33.67 -12.97
CA ARG A 252 20.73 34.54 -13.87
C ARG A 252 20.91 34.11 -15.34
N SER A 253 21.00 32.81 -15.64
CA SER A 253 21.32 32.31 -16.99
C SER A 253 20.43 31.15 -17.44
N ALA A 254 20.59 30.72 -18.70
CA ALA A 254 19.90 29.55 -19.25
C ALA A 254 20.19 28.24 -18.48
N ILE A 255 21.39 28.12 -17.89
CA ILE A 255 21.79 26.96 -17.07
C ILE A 255 20.89 26.82 -15.84
N THR A 256 20.48 27.94 -15.22
CA THR A 256 19.51 27.95 -14.11
C THR A 256 18.21 27.23 -14.47
N LEU A 257 17.74 27.46 -15.69
CA LEU A 257 16.48 26.95 -16.17
C LEU A 257 16.56 25.45 -16.41
N SER A 258 17.66 24.98 -17.00
CA SER A 258 17.92 23.55 -17.19
C SER A 258 18.02 22.81 -15.85
N ILE A 259 18.73 23.35 -14.85
CA ILE A 259 18.80 22.75 -13.51
C ILE A 259 17.42 22.72 -12.83
N SER A 260 16.65 23.81 -12.95
CA SER A 260 15.28 23.86 -12.42
C SER A 260 14.34 22.86 -13.11
N ALA A 261 14.52 22.63 -14.41
CA ALA A 261 13.77 21.63 -15.16
C ALA A 261 14.11 20.20 -14.71
N VAL A 262 15.40 19.89 -14.54
CA VAL A 262 15.85 18.60 -13.98
C VAL A 262 15.29 18.40 -12.57
N GLY A 263 15.37 19.42 -11.71
CA GLY A 263 14.78 19.35 -10.37
C GLY A 263 13.26 19.14 -10.40
N SER A 264 12.57 19.77 -11.34
CA SER A 264 11.11 19.58 -11.54
C SER A 264 10.77 18.15 -11.98
N ILE A 265 11.58 17.55 -12.86
CA ILE A 265 11.42 16.16 -13.27
C ILE A 265 11.59 15.22 -12.07
N LEU A 266 12.57 15.44 -11.21
CA LEU A 266 12.78 14.63 -10.01
C LEU A 266 11.60 14.73 -9.03
N VAL A 267 11.10 15.96 -8.76
CA VAL A 267 9.92 16.14 -7.91
C VAL A 267 8.70 15.41 -8.48
N LEU A 268 8.45 15.53 -9.79
CA LEU A 268 7.32 14.83 -10.44
C LEU A 268 7.50 13.31 -10.44
N ALA A 269 8.71 12.83 -10.74
CA ALA A 269 9.04 11.40 -10.77
C ALA A 269 8.89 10.73 -9.40
N SER A 270 9.04 11.49 -8.30
CA SER A 270 8.82 10.96 -6.95
C SER A 270 7.45 10.29 -6.77
N PHE A 271 6.39 10.79 -7.43
CA PHE A 271 5.04 10.22 -7.41
C PHE A 271 4.93 8.86 -8.12
N ALA A 272 5.87 8.55 -9.01
CA ALA A 272 5.95 7.25 -9.67
C ALA A 272 6.76 6.23 -8.86
N LEU A 273 7.53 6.67 -7.86
CA LEU A 273 8.34 5.80 -7.00
C LEU A 273 7.56 5.25 -5.81
N SER A 274 6.59 5.99 -5.30
CA SER A 274 5.64 5.50 -4.31
C SER A 274 4.24 6.08 -4.54
N GLY A 275 3.23 5.24 -4.32
CA GLY A 275 1.84 5.62 -4.42
C GLY A 275 0.98 4.47 -4.90
N HIS A 276 -0.21 4.33 -4.31
CA HIS A 276 -1.16 3.29 -4.71
C HIS A 276 -1.50 3.35 -6.19
N VAL A 277 -1.49 4.52 -6.83
CA VAL A 277 -1.79 4.67 -8.26
C VAL A 277 -0.89 3.81 -9.15
N VAL A 278 0.38 3.62 -8.79
CA VAL A 278 1.32 2.81 -9.56
C VAL A 278 0.93 1.32 -9.54
N THR A 279 0.27 0.86 -8.48
CA THR A 279 -0.20 -0.54 -8.33
C THR A 279 -1.58 -0.80 -8.94
N ALA A 280 -2.20 0.19 -9.59
CA ALA A 280 -3.57 0.07 -10.13
C ALA A 280 -3.70 -0.81 -11.38
N GLY A 281 -2.57 -1.10 -12.03
CA GLY A 281 -2.48 -1.89 -13.25
C GLY A 281 -1.08 -1.84 -13.82
N PRO A 282 -0.89 -2.24 -15.10
CA PRO A 282 0.41 -2.20 -15.75
C PRO A 282 1.05 -0.80 -15.70
N PRO A 283 2.35 -0.66 -15.37
CA PRO A 283 3.02 0.64 -15.25
C PRO A 283 2.85 1.57 -16.46
N LYS A 284 2.75 0.99 -17.66
CA LYS A 284 2.53 1.73 -18.93
C LYS A 284 1.19 2.48 -18.97
N LEU A 285 0.18 2.04 -18.21
CA LEU A 285 -1.15 2.63 -18.16
C LEU A 285 -1.37 3.52 -16.93
N THR A 286 -0.52 3.42 -15.92
CA THR A 286 -0.66 4.19 -14.66
C THR A 286 0.34 5.35 -14.58
N VAL A 287 1.61 5.12 -14.89
CA VAL A 287 2.69 6.10 -14.68
C VAL A 287 2.59 7.29 -15.63
N PRO A 288 2.43 7.14 -16.96
CA PRO A 288 2.35 8.30 -17.86
C PRO A 288 1.15 9.20 -17.57
N PRO A 289 -0.09 8.69 -17.39
CA PRO A 289 -1.22 9.52 -17.00
C PRO A 289 -1.02 10.22 -15.65
N LEU A 290 -0.42 9.55 -14.66
CA LEU A 290 -0.09 10.16 -13.37
C LEU A 290 0.86 11.35 -13.53
N LEU A 291 1.98 11.15 -14.23
CA LEU A 291 2.97 12.20 -14.44
C LEU A 291 2.40 13.37 -15.26
N LEU A 292 1.62 13.08 -16.31
CA LEU A 292 0.93 14.11 -17.10
C LEU A 292 -0.07 14.90 -16.24
N HIS A 293 -0.87 14.20 -15.45
CA HIS A 293 -1.88 14.82 -14.59
C HIS A 293 -1.23 15.75 -13.58
N VAL A 294 -0.21 15.27 -12.84
CA VAL A 294 0.47 16.08 -11.82
C VAL A 294 1.29 17.23 -12.46
N ALA A 295 1.95 17.01 -13.59
CA ALA A 295 2.72 18.05 -14.28
C ALA A 295 1.82 19.20 -14.78
N ILE A 296 0.70 18.89 -15.42
CA ILE A 296 -0.24 19.90 -15.92
C ILE A 296 -0.96 20.60 -14.76
N ALA A 297 -1.37 19.84 -13.74
CA ALA A 297 -1.93 20.42 -12.52
C ALA A 297 -0.93 21.39 -11.88
N ALA A 298 0.37 21.05 -11.87
CA ALA A 298 1.40 21.94 -11.34
C ALA A 298 1.61 23.20 -12.15
N PHE A 299 1.67 23.09 -13.47
CA PHE A 299 1.68 24.26 -14.34
C PHE A 299 0.49 25.19 -14.06
N TRP A 300 -0.73 24.66 -13.98
CA TRP A 300 -1.93 25.47 -13.75
C TRP A 300 -1.97 26.06 -12.34
N VAL A 301 -1.95 25.21 -11.31
CA VAL A 301 -2.10 25.62 -9.90
C VAL A 301 -0.96 26.55 -9.48
N GLY A 302 0.28 26.20 -9.79
CA GLY A 302 1.44 26.99 -9.38
C GLY A 302 1.55 28.36 -10.07
N SER A 303 0.78 28.56 -11.15
CA SER A 303 0.71 29.86 -11.83
C SER A 303 -0.28 30.84 -11.17
N LEU A 304 -1.22 30.38 -10.34
CA LEU A 304 -2.30 31.24 -9.83
C LEU A 304 -1.80 32.39 -8.95
N LEU A 305 -0.83 32.15 -8.06
CA LEU A 305 -0.27 33.22 -7.20
C LEU A 305 0.51 34.27 -8.01
N PRO A 306 1.44 33.90 -8.92
CA PRO A 306 2.04 34.85 -9.84
C PRO A 306 1.01 35.60 -10.72
N LEU A 307 -0.02 34.92 -11.22
CA LEU A 307 -1.06 35.56 -12.03
C LEU A 307 -1.89 36.54 -11.22
N LEU A 308 -2.19 36.24 -9.96
CA LEU A 308 -2.83 37.20 -9.06
C LEU A 308 -1.95 38.45 -8.85
N ARG A 309 -0.62 38.27 -8.78
CA ARG A 309 0.35 39.35 -8.66
C ARG A 309 0.45 40.19 -9.94
N VAL A 310 0.36 39.58 -11.12
CA VAL A 310 0.49 40.31 -12.40
C VAL A 310 -0.69 41.26 -12.67
N LEU A 311 -1.85 41.04 -12.06
CA LEU A 311 -3.04 41.90 -12.25
C LEU A 311 -2.84 43.36 -11.83
N THR A 312 -1.79 43.66 -11.06
CA THR A 312 -1.41 45.02 -10.67
C THR A 312 -0.28 45.58 -11.53
N MET A 313 0.10 44.91 -12.61
CA MET A 313 1.23 45.25 -13.48
C MET A 313 0.78 45.55 -14.91
N PRO A 314 1.49 46.40 -15.67
CA PRO A 314 1.12 46.76 -17.04
C PRO A 314 1.05 45.56 -18.01
N GLU A 315 1.87 44.54 -17.78
CA GLU A 315 1.95 43.33 -18.60
C GLU A 315 0.87 42.27 -18.33
N ALA A 316 -0.12 42.57 -17.49
CA ALA A 316 -1.15 41.60 -17.07
C ALA A 316 -1.79 40.87 -18.25
N SER A 317 -2.29 41.62 -19.23
CA SER A 317 -2.97 41.10 -20.42
C SER A 317 -2.07 40.17 -21.24
N LEU A 318 -0.80 40.54 -21.44
CA LEU A 318 0.14 39.74 -22.22
C LEU A 318 0.49 38.41 -21.52
N THR A 319 0.81 38.47 -20.22
CA THR A 319 1.15 37.29 -19.42
C THR A 319 -0.05 36.33 -19.31
N LEU A 320 -1.25 36.86 -19.07
CA LEU A 320 -2.49 36.07 -19.01
C LEU A 320 -2.78 35.37 -20.34
N ASN A 321 -2.63 36.05 -21.47
CA ASN A 321 -2.86 35.46 -22.79
C ASN A 321 -1.87 34.33 -23.13
N ARG A 322 -0.59 34.49 -22.77
CA ARG A 322 0.44 33.45 -22.96
C ARG A 322 0.13 32.21 -22.11
N PHE A 323 -0.19 32.42 -20.83
CA PHE A 323 -0.61 31.35 -19.94
C PHE A 323 -1.86 30.63 -20.46
N SER A 324 -2.90 31.38 -20.82
CA SER A 324 -4.18 30.84 -21.27
C SER A 324 -4.05 30.00 -22.55
N ARG A 325 -3.18 30.41 -23.49
CA ARG A 325 -2.93 29.65 -24.73
C ARG A 325 -2.45 28.22 -24.46
N VAL A 326 -1.52 28.06 -23.52
CA VAL A 326 -0.99 26.73 -23.14
C VAL A 326 -2.00 25.98 -22.27
N ALA A 327 -2.64 26.66 -21.32
CA ALA A 327 -3.63 26.05 -20.44
C ALA A 327 -4.79 25.40 -21.22
N VAL A 328 -5.29 26.03 -22.28
CA VAL A 328 -6.39 25.49 -23.10
C VAL A 328 -6.03 24.17 -23.78
N MET A 329 -4.78 24.00 -24.19
CA MET A 329 -4.30 22.74 -24.79
C MET A 329 -4.03 21.67 -23.71
N ALA A 330 -3.57 22.09 -22.53
CA ALA A 330 -3.19 21.18 -21.45
C ALA A 330 -4.39 20.64 -20.67
N VAL A 331 -5.47 21.42 -20.48
CA VAL A 331 -6.65 21.02 -19.69
C VAL A 331 -7.33 19.75 -20.22
N PRO A 332 -7.56 19.55 -21.53
CA PRO A 332 -8.09 18.28 -22.04
C PRO A 332 -7.22 17.07 -21.70
N VAL A 333 -5.90 17.21 -21.78
CA VAL A 333 -4.94 16.15 -21.43
C VAL A 333 -4.99 15.85 -19.93
N LEU A 334 -5.08 16.89 -19.09
CA LEU A 334 -5.25 16.76 -17.64
C LEU A 334 -6.51 15.98 -17.28
N VAL A 335 -7.64 16.33 -17.92
CA VAL A 335 -8.94 15.68 -17.70
C VAL A 335 -8.90 14.23 -18.15
N LEU A 336 -8.38 13.95 -19.36
CA LEU A 336 -8.26 12.58 -19.87
C LEU A 336 -7.37 11.72 -18.96
N ALA A 337 -6.22 12.25 -18.54
CA ALA A 337 -5.35 11.57 -17.58
C ALA A 337 -6.07 11.30 -16.25
N GLY A 338 -6.84 12.26 -15.75
CA GLY A 338 -7.65 12.09 -14.54
C GLY A 338 -8.73 11.01 -14.68
N ILE A 339 -9.41 10.95 -15.83
CA ILE A 339 -10.40 9.92 -16.14
C ILE A 339 -9.75 8.53 -16.15
N VAL A 340 -8.63 8.36 -16.85
CA VAL A 340 -7.90 7.09 -16.89
C VAL A 340 -7.54 6.63 -15.49
N LEU A 341 -6.99 7.52 -14.66
CA LEU A 341 -6.63 7.20 -13.27
C LEU A 341 -7.86 6.86 -12.41
N ALA A 342 -8.96 7.59 -12.57
CA ALA A 342 -10.20 7.33 -11.84
C ALA A 342 -10.79 5.96 -12.19
N VAL A 343 -10.88 5.63 -13.48
CA VAL A 343 -11.36 4.32 -13.96
C VAL A 343 -10.50 3.18 -13.41
N LEU A 344 -9.18 3.33 -13.45
CA LEU A 344 -8.26 2.30 -12.93
C LEU A 344 -8.37 2.10 -11.41
N GLN A 345 -8.63 3.16 -10.64
CA GLN A 345 -8.71 3.10 -9.18
C GLN A 345 -10.08 2.63 -8.67
N VAL A 346 -11.16 3.01 -9.36
CA VAL A 346 -12.53 2.72 -8.93
C VAL A 346 -12.98 1.34 -9.43
N ARG A 347 -12.72 1.01 -10.70
CA ARG A 347 -13.14 -0.21 -11.42
C ARG A 347 -14.65 -0.48 -11.48
N ASP A 348 -15.35 -0.44 -10.35
CA ASP A 348 -16.80 -0.57 -10.23
C ASP A 348 -17.45 0.80 -9.94
N PRO A 349 -18.28 1.35 -10.85
CA PRO A 349 -18.98 2.61 -10.65
C PRO A 349 -19.82 2.67 -9.38
N ASN A 350 -20.39 1.55 -8.90
CA ASN A 350 -21.17 1.54 -7.67
C ASN A 350 -20.33 1.93 -6.44
N ALA A 351 -19.03 1.62 -6.47
CA ALA A 351 -18.10 1.99 -5.42
C ALA A 351 -17.90 3.51 -5.26
N LEU A 352 -18.32 4.34 -6.24
CA LEU A 352 -18.32 5.79 -6.09
C LEU A 352 -19.28 6.27 -5.01
N LEU A 353 -20.39 5.56 -4.80
CA LEU A 353 -21.45 5.95 -3.87
C LEU A 353 -21.40 5.18 -2.56
N THR A 354 -20.77 4.00 -2.55
CA THR A 354 -20.78 3.08 -1.40
C THR A 354 -19.48 3.09 -0.60
N THR A 355 -18.39 3.69 -1.10
CA THR A 355 -17.09 3.75 -0.41
C THR A 355 -16.72 5.16 0.00
N GLU A 356 -15.99 5.31 1.12
CA GLU A 356 -15.47 6.62 1.57
C GLU A 356 -14.58 7.27 0.50
N TYR A 357 -13.71 6.49 -0.13
CA TYR A 357 -12.87 6.95 -1.25
C TYR A 357 -13.74 7.48 -2.41
N GLY A 358 -14.80 6.76 -2.77
CA GLY A 358 -15.73 7.14 -3.83
C GLY A 358 -16.40 8.48 -3.56
N LEU A 359 -16.89 8.69 -2.33
CA LEU A 359 -17.54 9.92 -1.90
C LEU A 359 -16.58 11.12 -1.92
N ILE A 360 -15.35 10.95 -1.41
CA ILE A 360 -14.32 12.00 -1.47
C ILE A 360 -13.95 12.32 -2.93
N LEU A 361 -13.84 11.29 -3.78
CA LEU A 361 -13.56 11.47 -5.21
C LEU A 361 -14.70 12.24 -5.90
N LEU A 362 -15.96 11.93 -5.60
CA LEU A 362 -17.11 12.64 -6.14
C LEU A 362 -17.10 14.12 -5.73
N GLY A 363 -16.84 14.40 -4.44
CA GLY A 363 -16.65 15.76 -3.95
C GLY A 363 -15.53 16.49 -4.68
N LYS A 364 -14.39 15.82 -4.92
CA LYS A 364 -13.28 16.36 -5.72
C LYS A 364 -13.70 16.63 -7.17
N LEU A 365 -14.50 15.77 -7.79
CA LEU A 365 -14.99 15.98 -9.16
C LEU A 365 -15.91 17.20 -9.26
N VAL A 366 -16.79 17.43 -8.28
CA VAL A 366 -17.62 18.64 -8.19
C VAL A 366 -16.75 19.89 -8.08
N LEU A 367 -15.73 19.87 -7.21
CA LEU A 367 -14.80 20.99 -7.06
C LEU A 367 -14.00 21.24 -8.35
N VAL A 368 -13.56 20.19 -9.04
CA VAL A 368 -12.86 20.31 -10.33
C VAL A 368 -13.78 20.89 -11.41
N ALA A 369 -15.06 20.49 -11.46
CA ALA A 369 -16.03 21.06 -12.37
C ALA A 369 -16.25 22.57 -12.10
N ALA A 370 -16.36 22.97 -10.82
CA ALA A 370 -16.43 24.36 -10.42
C ALA A 370 -15.17 25.15 -10.83
N LEU A 371 -13.98 24.58 -10.62
CA LEU A 371 -12.71 25.19 -11.02
C LEU A 371 -12.62 25.38 -12.55
N LEU A 372 -13.03 24.39 -13.34
CA LEU A 372 -13.10 24.49 -14.80
C LEU A 372 -14.11 25.57 -15.24
N GLY A 373 -15.24 25.70 -14.54
CA GLY A 373 -16.21 26.77 -14.76
C GLY A 373 -15.63 28.16 -14.51
N LEU A 374 -14.90 28.35 -13.41
CA LEU A 374 -14.18 29.60 -13.12
C LEU A 374 -13.10 29.91 -14.17
N ALA A 375 -12.33 28.89 -14.59
CA ALA A 375 -11.31 29.06 -15.64
C ALA A 375 -11.93 29.44 -16.98
N ALA A 376 -13.07 28.83 -17.35
CA ALA A 376 -13.83 29.18 -18.54
C ALA A 376 -14.38 30.60 -18.47
N LEU A 377 -14.94 31.01 -17.33
CA LEU A 377 -15.39 32.38 -17.08
C LEU A 377 -14.25 33.39 -17.23
N ASN A 378 -13.07 33.06 -16.68
CA ASN A 378 -11.90 33.91 -16.75
C ASN A 378 -11.42 34.06 -18.19
N ARG A 379 -11.36 32.97 -18.96
CA ARG A 379 -10.96 33.00 -20.36
C ARG A 379 -11.94 33.74 -21.25
N VAL A 380 -13.25 33.46 -21.14
CA VAL A 380 -14.25 33.93 -22.11
C VAL A 380 -14.76 35.33 -21.78
N LYS A 381 -14.81 35.72 -20.49
CA LYS A 381 -15.40 37.00 -20.08
C LYS A 381 -14.40 37.92 -19.37
N LEU A 382 -13.72 37.46 -18.31
CA LEU A 382 -12.96 38.38 -17.44
C LEU A 382 -11.63 38.84 -18.03
N THR A 383 -10.88 37.95 -18.70
CA THR A 383 -9.63 38.32 -19.37
C THR A 383 -9.90 39.26 -20.55
N PRO A 384 -10.86 39.00 -21.46
CA PRO A 384 -11.23 39.97 -22.49
C PRO A 384 -11.66 41.33 -21.92
N ALA A 385 -12.47 41.36 -20.86
CA ALA A 385 -12.85 42.62 -20.19
C ALA A 385 -11.63 43.40 -19.65
N LEU A 386 -10.63 42.68 -19.10
CA LEU A 386 -9.36 43.31 -18.71
C LEU A 386 -8.61 43.88 -19.92
N THR A 387 -8.55 43.15 -21.03
CA THR A 387 -7.85 43.63 -22.24
C THR A 387 -8.50 44.85 -22.88
N ARG A 388 -9.82 45.00 -22.76
CA ARG A 388 -10.56 46.18 -23.23
C ARG A 388 -10.44 47.39 -22.30
N GLY A 389 -9.91 47.20 -21.08
CA GLY A 389 -9.82 48.27 -20.08
C GLY A 389 -11.13 48.54 -19.35
N ASP A 390 -12.08 47.59 -19.33
CA ASP A 390 -13.37 47.78 -18.67
C ASP A 390 -13.18 48.12 -17.18
N GLU A 391 -13.93 49.10 -16.66
CA GLU A 391 -13.83 49.51 -15.27
C GLU A 391 -14.05 48.32 -14.30
N GLY A 392 -13.18 48.21 -13.30
CA GLY A 392 -13.23 47.15 -12.30
C GLY A 392 -12.92 45.73 -12.84
N ALA A 393 -12.52 45.55 -14.10
CA ALA A 393 -12.17 44.23 -14.66
C ALA A 393 -11.07 43.53 -13.86
N SER A 394 -9.99 44.25 -13.50
CA SER A 394 -8.90 43.69 -12.67
C SER A 394 -9.39 43.20 -11.30
N ARG A 395 -10.30 43.94 -10.64
CA ARG A 395 -10.91 43.52 -9.36
C ARG A 395 -11.77 42.27 -9.51
N ARG A 396 -12.60 42.19 -10.55
CA ARG A 396 -13.44 41.00 -10.83
C ARG A 396 -12.58 39.77 -11.12
N LEU A 397 -11.55 39.91 -11.96
CA LEU A 397 -10.62 38.83 -12.26
C LEU A 397 -9.82 38.40 -11.02
N SER A 398 -9.38 39.35 -10.19
CA SER A 398 -8.71 39.05 -8.91
C SER A 398 -9.58 38.23 -7.97
N ARG A 399 -10.87 38.57 -7.83
CA ARG A 399 -11.82 37.80 -7.02
C ARG A 399 -12.01 36.39 -7.57
N SER A 400 -12.12 36.24 -8.90
CA SER A 400 -12.23 34.94 -9.55
C SER A 400 -10.98 34.08 -9.32
N ILE A 401 -9.76 34.63 -9.51
CA ILE A 401 -8.51 33.89 -9.24
C ILE A 401 -8.39 33.51 -7.76
N LYS A 402 -8.83 34.37 -6.82
CA LYS A 402 -8.87 34.00 -5.39
C LYS A 402 -9.85 32.85 -5.12
N ALA A 403 -11.01 32.83 -5.80
CA ALA A 403 -11.94 31.70 -5.74
C ALA A 403 -11.35 30.43 -6.36
N GLU A 404 -10.61 30.53 -7.46
CA GLU A 404 -9.85 29.40 -8.02
C GLU A 404 -8.84 28.86 -6.99
N ILE A 405 -8.05 29.74 -6.35
CA ILE A 405 -7.08 29.33 -5.31
C ILE A 405 -7.79 28.60 -4.16
N GLY A 406 -8.90 29.14 -3.65
CA GLY A 406 -9.68 28.48 -2.59
C GLY A 406 -10.21 27.11 -3.01
N THR A 407 -10.74 27.01 -4.24
CA THR A 407 -11.24 25.75 -4.81
C THR A 407 -10.11 24.74 -4.98
N VAL A 408 -8.93 25.17 -5.45
CA VAL A 408 -7.74 24.34 -5.57
C VAL A 408 -7.29 23.84 -4.20
N VAL A 409 -7.24 24.68 -3.17
CA VAL A 409 -6.89 24.24 -1.81
C VAL A 409 -7.84 23.14 -1.34
N ALA A 410 -9.16 23.29 -1.57
CA ALA A 410 -10.14 22.24 -1.25
C ALA A 410 -9.89 20.94 -2.04
N ILE A 411 -9.57 21.04 -3.34
CA ILE A 411 -9.20 19.89 -4.19
C ILE A 411 -7.95 19.18 -3.65
N LEU A 412 -6.94 19.94 -3.20
CA LEU A 412 -5.71 19.38 -2.65
C LEU A 412 -5.93 18.71 -1.30
N LEU A 413 -6.78 19.28 -0.44
CA LEU A 413 -7.20 18.64 0.81
C LEU A 413 -7.95 17.33 0.54
N ALA A 414 -8.91 17.34 -0.40
CA ALA A 414 -9.60 16.11 -0.82
C ALA A 414 -8.63 15.08 -1.42
N THR A 415 -7.64 15.53 -2.19
CA THR A 415 -6.59 14.65 -2.76
C THR A 415 -5.70 14.05 -1.66
N ALA A 416 -5.36 14.82 -0.63
CA ALA A 416 -4.59 14.33 0.50
C ALA A 416 -5.39 13.32 1.33
N ALA A 417 -6.69 13.57 1.54
CA ALA A 417 -7.63 12.66 2.23
C ALA A 417 -7.88 11.36 1.44
N LEU A 418 -7.99 11.41 0.11
CA LEU A 418 -8.03 10.19 -0.72
C LEU A 418 -6.79 9.31 -0.49
N GLY A 419 -5.68 9.93 -0.12
CA GLY A 419 -4.44 9.25 0.20
C GLY A 419 -4.42 8.53 1.54
N THR A 420 -5.41 8.76 2.41
CA THR A 420 -5.60 8.07 3.70
C THR A 420 -6.72 7.03 3.66
N THR A 421 -7.46 6.95 2.55
CA THR A 421 -8.52 5.96 2.34
C THR A 421 -8.08 4.92 1.31
N PRO A 422 -8.37 3.62 1.52
CA PRO A 422 -8.09 2.60 0.52
C PRO A 422 -8.94 2.83 -0.75
N PRO A 423 -8.36 2.74 -1.96
CA PRO A 423 -9.14 2.86 -3.19
C PRO A 423 -10.07 1.65 -3.39
N PRO A 424 -11.23 1.80 -4.05
CA PRO A 424 -12.20 0.71 -4.23
C PRO A 424 -11.62 -0.56 -4.81
N ARG A 425 -10.72 -0.48 -5.80
CA ARG A 425 -10.08 -1.69 -6.33
C ARG A 425 -9.30 -2.49 -5.28
N ALA A 426 -8.78 -1.85 -4.23
CA ALA A 426 -8.08 -2.52 -3.14
C ALA A 426 -9.06 -3.18 -2.17
N LEU A 427 -10.28 -2.63 -2.05
CA LEU A 427 -11.39 -3.25 -1.32
C LEU A 427 -12.01 -4.41 -2.10
N LEU A 428 -12.08 -4.30 -3.43
CA LEU A 428 -12.45 -5.41 -4.33
C LEU A 428 -11.40 -6.51 -4.36
N SER A 429 -10.13 -6.15 -4.08
CA SER A 429 -9.12 -7.16 -3.77
C SER A 429 -9.42 -7.89 -2.47
N GLY A 430 -10.28 -7.36 -1.57
CA GLY A 430 -10.91 -8.10 -0.45
C GLY A 430 -9.97 -8.85 0.48
N SER A 431 -8.69 -8.51 0.37
CA SER A 431 -7.58 -9.33 0.75
C SER A 431 -6.46 -8.40 1.11
N GLN A 432 -5.93 -8.56 2.32
CA GLN A 432 -4.57 -8.13 2.56
C GLN A 432 -3.66 -8.97 1.65
N ALA A 433 -3.35 -8.42 0.48
CA ALA A 433 -2.31 -8.93 -0.39
C ALA A 433 -0.97 -8.62 0.29
N ASN A 434 -0.49 -9.55 1.10
CA ASN A 434 0.76 -9.44 1.82
C ASN A 434 1.89 -9.89 0.90
N LEU A 435 2.92 -9.05 0.78
CA LEU A 435 4.13 -9.37 0.02
C LEU A 435 5.11 -10.05 0.97
N PHE A 436 5.48 -11.27 0.63
CA PHE A 436 6.48 -12.07 1.30
C PHE A 436 7.69 -12.09 0.38
N SER A 437 8.81 -11.52 0.85
CA SER A 437 9.99 -11.35 0.02
C SER A 437 11.05 -12.37 0.36
N GLY A 438 11.54 -13.01 -0.68
CA GLY A 438 12.66 -13.93 -0.62
C GLY A 438 13.91 -13.31 -1.22
N ARG A 439 14.92 -14.15 -1.33
CA ARG A 439 16.22 -13.91 -1.93
C ARG A 439 16.14 -13.85 -3.46
N THR A 440 15.30 -14.69 -4.05
CA THR A 440 15.16 -14.81 -5.51
C THR A 440 13.72 -14.68 -5.99
N VAL A 441 12.76 -15.08 -5.16
CA VAL A 441 11.33 -15.00 -5.47
C VAL A 441 10.59 -14.20 -4.41
N ASP A 442 9.56 -13.50 -4.86
CA ASP A 442 8.58 -12.84 -4.02
C ASP A 442 7.22 -13.55 -4.20
N ALA A 443 6.44 -13.65 -3.14
CA ALA A 443 5.06 -14.10 -3.21
C ALA A 443 4.13 -13.02 -2.67
N VAL A 444 3.10 -12.68 -3.44
CA VAL A 444 1.99 -11.87 -2.95
C VAL A 444 0.84 -12.82 -2.60
N VAL A 445 0.58 -13.01 -1.31
CA VAL A 445 -0.53 -13.85 -0.83
C VAL A 445 -1.71 -12.98 -0.49
N ALA A 446 -2.86 -13.36 -1.01
CA ALA A 446 -4.08 -12.62 -0.88
C ALA A 446 -5.24 -13.51 -0.41
N LEU A 447 -5.72 -13.31 0.83
CA LEU A 447 -6.92 -13.97 1.35
C LEU A 447 -8.24 -13.31 0.93
N GLN A 448 -9.16 -14.07 0.36
CA GLN A 448 -10.53 -13.62 0.10
C GLN A 448 -11.52 -14.48 0.88
N PRO A 449 -12.35 -13.92 1.78
CA PRO A 449 -12.51 -12.50 2.12
C PRO A 449 -11.57 -11.99 3.25
N GLY A 450 -10.61 -12.77 3.72
CA GLY A 450 -9.63 -12.35 4.73
C GLY A 450 -10.21 -12.20 6.15
N ARG A 451 -11.21 -13.03 6.48
CA ARG A 451 -11.92 -13.00 7.78
C ARG A 451 -12.07 -14.40 8.35
N ILE A 452 -12.53 -14.51 9.59
CA ILE A 452 -12.82 -15.82 10.22
C ILE A 452 -13.75 -16.65 9.31
N GLY A 453 -13.48 -17.95 9.22
CA GLY A 453 -14.25 -18.92 8.44
C GLY A 453 -13.60 -19.26 7.10
N ALA A 454 -14.42 -19.57 6.09
CA ALA A 454 -13.94 -19.98 4.77
C ALA A 454 -13.30 -18.81 4.01
N ASN A 455 -12.08 -19.05 3.52
CA ASN A 455 -11.31 -18.15 2.68
C ASN A 455 -10.77 -18.92 1.46
N GLU A 456 -10.37 -18.18 0.44
CA GLU A 456 -9.47 -18.61 -0.61
C GLU A 456 -8.17 -17.81 -0.50
N ALA A 457 -7.02 -18.43 -0.73
CA ALA A 457 -5.76 -17.69 -0.84
C ALA A 457 -5.30 -17.65 -2.31
N ASP A 458 -5.25 -16.46 -2.89
CA ASP A 458 -4.61 -16.20 -4.17
C ASP A 458 -3.13 -15.89 -3.96
N ILE A 459 -2.23 -16.62 -4.59
CA ILE A 459 -0.79 -16.44 -4.47
C ILE A 459 -0.21 -16.07 -5.83
N LEU A 460 0.41 -14.90 -5.92
CA LEU A 460 1.19 -14.47 -7.10
C LEU A 460 2.67 -14.60 -6.78
N VAL A 461 3.32 -15.57 -7.40
CA VAL A 461 4.77 -15.74 -7.36
C VAL A 461 5.40 -14.90 -8.47
N GLN A 462 6.38 -14.08 -8.11
CA GLN A 462 7.04 -13.15 -9.00
C GLN A 462 8.55 -13.04 -8.71
N ASP A 463 9.31 -12.54 -9.67
CA ASP A 463 10.70 -12.14 -9.46
C ASP A 463 10.79 -10.79 -8.72
N SER A 464 12.01 -10.38 -8.37
CA SER A 464 12.28 -9.09 -7.71
C SER A 464 11.97 -7.85 -8.56
N ASP A 465 11.72 -8.02 -9.86
CA ASP A 465 11.21 -6.98 -10.77
C ASP A 465 9.66 -6.95 -10.83
N GLY A 466 8.99 -7.84 -10.10
CA GLY A 466 7.53 -7.98 -10.05
C GLY A 466 6.92 -8.69 -11.27
N ARG A 467 7.72 -9.46 -12.02
CA ARG A 467 7.22 -10.26 -13.16
C ARG A 467 6.78 -11.64 -12.66
N PRO A 468 5.61 -12.14 -13.08
CA PRO A 468 5.16 -13.48 -12.69
C PRO A 468 6.19 -14.54 -13.06
N LEU A 469 6.56 -15.38 -12.10
CA LEU A 469 7.56 -16.43 -12.28
C LEU A 469 6.87 -17.78 -12.43
N GLU A 470 7.35 -18.60 -13.35
CA GLU A 470 6.92 -19.99 -13.46
C GLU A 470 7.76 -20.86 -12.53
N VAL A 471 7.07 -21.57 -11.63
CA VAL A 471 7.66 -22.43 -10.60
C VAL A 471 7.00 -23.80 -10.67
N VAL A 472 7.60 -24.83 -10.08
CA VAL A 472 7.12 -26.23 -10.11
C VAL A 472 5.91 -26.40 -9.20
N GLU A 473 6.01 -25.95 -7.95
CA GLU A 473 4.99 -26.11 -6.91
C GLU A 473 4.96 -24.91 -5.96
N VAL A 474 3.80 -24.63 -5.38
CA VAL A 474 3.63 -23.64 -4.31
C VAL A 474 2.81 -24.27 -3.19
N THR A 475 3.31 -24.19 -1.97
CA THR A 475 2.62 -24.61 -0.75
C THR A 475 2.48 -23.43 0.20
N LEU A 476 1.29 -23.26 0.78
CA LEU A 476 1.01 -22.26 1.80
C LEU A 476 0.96 -22.94 3.17
N TRP A 477 1.69 -22.41 4.14
CA TRP A 477 1.59 -22.76 5.54
C TRP A 477 1.00 -21.59 6.30
N VAL A 478 0.05 -21.86 7.20
CA VAL A 478 -0.51 -20.84 8.09
C VAL A 478 -0.53 -21.34 9.52
N SER A 479 -0.12 -20.52 10.48
CA SER A 479 -0.12 -20.87 11.91
C SER A 479 -0.54 -19.70 12.78
N ASN A 480 -0.96 -19.98 14.00
CA ASN A 480 -1.24 -18.97 15.02
C ASN A 480 -0.70 -19.45 16.39
N PRO A 481 0.61 -19.33 16.63
CA PRO A 481 1.26 -19.86 17.83
C PRO A 481 0.73 -19.23 19.13
N GLU A 482 0.36 -17.94 19.10
CA GLU A 482 -0.24 -17.24 20.24
C GLU A 482 -1.57 -17.85 20.68
N ARG A 483 -2.26 -18.51 19.76
CA ARG A 483 -3.52 -19.22 20.00
C ARG A 483 -3.37 -20.74 20.00
N GLY A 484 -2.15 -21.26 20.01
CA GLY A 484 -1.88 -22.70 20.05
C GLY A 484 -2.13 -23.44 18.74
N VAL A 485 -2.30 -22.71 17.62
CA VAL A 485 -2.50 -23.33 16.30
C VAL A 485 -1.14 -23.54 15.64
N GLU A 486 -0.74 -24.81 15.52
CA GLU A 486 0.48 -25.21 14.81
C GLU A 486 0.32 -25.00 13.29
N PRO A 487 1.40 -25.10 12.47
CA PRO A 487 1.29 -24.85 11.03
C PRO A 487 0.36 -25.81 10.26
N LEU A 488 -0.64 -25.23 9.58
CA LEU A 488 -1.52 -25.91 8.62
C LEU A 488 -0.91 -25.86 7.22
N LYS A 489 -0.64 -27.02 6.62
CA LYS A 489 -0.15 -27.13 5.23
C LYS A 489 -1.28 -27.08 4.23
N ARG A 490 -1.21 -26.23 3.20
CA ARG A 490 -2.19 -26.14 2.12
C ARG A 490 -1.52 -26.05 0.74
N PRO A 491 -1.55 -27.12 -0.07
CA PRO A 491 -0.98 -27.09 -1.41
C PRO A 491 -1.79 -26.15 -2.31
N ALA A 492 -1.12 -25.32 -3.10
CA ALA A 492 -1.77 -24.39 -4.01
C ALA A 492 -1.95 -25.02 -5.40
N GLN A 493 -3.10 -24.77 -6.01
CA GLN A 493 -3.43 -25.19 -7.36
C GLN A 493 -2.99 -24.13 -8.37
N ARG A 494 -2.29 -24.54 -9.43
CA ARG A 494 -1.87 -23.62 -10.49
C ARG A 494 -3.09 -23.14 -11.28
N MET A 495 -3.29 -21.82 -11.36
CA MET A 495 -4.33 -21.24 -12.21
C MET A 495 -3.78 -20.85 -13.59
N LYS A 496 -2.65 -20.12 -13.60
CA LYS A 496 -1.92 -19.66 -14.78
C LYS A 496 -0.50 -19.26 -14.38
N THR A 497 0.34 -18.87 -15.33
CA THR A 497 1.75 -18.51 -15.06
C THR A 497 1.89 -17.54 -13.88
N GLY A 498 2.65 -17.96 -12.87
CA GLY A 498 2.90 -17.24 -11.61
C GLY A 498 1.70 -17.09 -10.68
N ARG A 499 0.50 -17.55 -11.04
CA ARG A 499 -0.69 -17.47 -10.16
C ARG A 499 -1.17 -18.83 -9.72
N TRP A 500 -1.33 -18.92 -8.41
CA TRP A 500 -1.71 -20.11 -7.68
C TRP A 500 -2.88 -19.77 -6.76
N ARG A 501 -3.65 -20.79 -6.42
CA ARG A 501 -4.81 -20.65 -5.53
C ARG A 501 -4.89 -21.80 -4.56
N VAL A 502 -5.05 -21.49 -3.28
CA VAL A 502 -5.50 -22.44 -2.27
C VAL A 502 -7.01 -22.28 -2.14
N PRO A 503 -7.82 -23.19 -2.71
CA PRO A 503 -9.24 -23.21 -2.43
C PRO A 503 -9.48 -23.69 -0.99
N GLU A 504 -10.57 -23.21 -0.37
CA GLU A 504 -11.07 -23.75 0.92
C GLU A 504 -10.09 -23.63 2.10
N LEU A 505 -9.41 -22.49 2.23
CA LEU A 505 -8.61 -22.15 3.42
C LEU A 505 -9.54 -21.70 4.56
N VAL A 506 -9.72 -22.52 5.58
CA VAL A 506 -10.51 -22.14 6.76
C VAL A 506 -9.61 -21.58 7.85
N LEU A 507 -9.91 -20.37 8.32
CA LEU A 507 -9.19 -19.71 9.41
C LEU A 507 -10.13 -19.53 10.60
N ALA A 508 -9.93 -20.34 11.63
CA ALA A 508 -10.89 -20.47 12.73
C ALA A 508 -10.88 -19.29 13.72
N LEU A 509 -9.76 -18.55 13.79
CA LEU A 509 -9.52 -17.52 14.81
C LEU A 509 -9.15 -16.17 14.19
N PRO A 510 -9.58 -15.04 14.80
CA PRO A 510 -9.13 -13.72 14.40
C PRO A 510 -7.70 -13.42 14.88
N GLY A 511 -7.09 -12.36 14.33
CA GLY A 511 -5.80 -11.85 14.78
C GLY A 511 -4.66 -12.11 13.79
N ALA A 512 -3.43 -11.99 14.26
CA ALA A 512 -2.23 -12.19 13.45
C ALA A 512 -1.97 -13.68 13.26
N TRP A 513 -1.91 -14.11 12.00
CA TRP A 513 -1.50 -15.45 11.60
C TRP A 513 -0.10 -15.35 10.98
N GLN A 514 0.79 -16.25 11.38
CA GLN A 514 2.05 -16.45 10.67
C GLN A 514 1.78 -17.22 9.37
N VAL A 515 2.49 -16.84 8.32
CA VAL A 515 2.35 -17.42 6.99
C VAL A 515 3.73 -17.73 6.44
N GLU A 516 3.87 -18.93 5.90
CA GLU A 516 5.06 -19.36 5.16
C GLU A 516 4.62 -19.81 3.77
N VAL A 517 5.31 -19.36 2.74
CA VAL A 517 5.05 -19.77 1.35
C VAL A 517 6.27 -20.50 0.84
N ASP A 518 6.15 -21.81 0.67
CA ASP A 518 7.17 -22.62 0.03
C ASP A 518 6.97 -22.58 -1.47
N VAL A 519 7.99 -22.08 -2.18
CA VAL A 519 8.01 -21.97 -3.62
C VAL A 519 9.10 -22.90 -4.16
N LEU A 520 8.69 -23.99 -4.80
CA LEU A 520 9.62 -24.88 -5.49
C LEU A 520 9.86 -24.36 -6.91
N ILE A 521 11.02 -23.77 -7.17
CA ILE A 521 11.36 -23.13 -8.44
C ILE A 521 11.77 -24.17 -9.49
N SER A 522 12.54 -25.18 -9.09
CA SER A 522 12.96 -26.32 -9.93
C SER A 522 13.23 -27.54 -9.05
N ASP A 523 13.51 -28.69 -9.67
CA ASP A 523 13.85 -29.95 -8.98
C ASP A 523 15.00 -29.82 -7.96
N PHE A 524 15.82 -28.77 -8.05
CA PHE A 524 16.98 -28.54 -7.19
C PHE A 524 16.97 -27.17 -6.48
N ALA A 525 15.90 -26.39 -6.61
CA ALA A 525 15.83 -25.04 -6.05
C ALA A 525 14.44 -24.75 -5.51
N GLY A 526 14.36 -24.45 -4.21
CA GLY A 526 13.16 -23.98 -3.53
C GLY A 526 13.49 -22.83 -2.59
N GLU A 527 12.48 -22.06 -2.22
CA GLU A 527 12.60 -20.92 -1.33
C GLU A 527 11.34 -20.78 -0.46
N THR A 528 11.53 -20.59 0.84
CA THR A 528 10.47 -20.38 1.83
C THR A 528 10.37 -18.90 2.16
N LEU A 529 9.15 -18.37 2.13
CA LEU A 529 8.87 -16.95 2.34
C LEU A 529 7.99 -16.78 3.57
N GLU A 530 8.50 -16.12 4.61
CA GLU A 530 7.79 -16.00 5.89
C GLU A 530 7.24 -14.58 6.11
N GLY A 531 6.13 -14.50 6.84
CA GLY A 531 5.55 -13.23 7.27
C GLY A 531 4.28 -13.42 8.06
N GLN A 532 3.46 -12.36 8.13
CA GLN A 532 2.20 -12.38 8.87
C GLN A 532 1.06 -11.78 8.07
N ILE A 533 -0.15 -12.28 8.33
CA ILE A 533 -1.40 -11.76 7.80
C ILE A 533 -2.39 -11.55 8.94
N VAL A 534 -3.28 -10.56 8.83
CA VAL A 534 -4.29 -10.31 9.85
C VAL A 534 -5.66 -10.78 9.36
N VAL A 535 -6.27 -11.69 10.13
CA VAL A 535 -7.61 -12.22 9.89
C VAL A 535 -8.62 -11.39 10.68
N GLN A 536 -9.59 -10.81 9.98
CA GLN A 536 -10.58 -9.93 10.58
C GLN A 536 -11.74 -10.70 11.22
N GLU A 537 -12.32 -10.13 12.27
CA GLU A 537 -13.61 -10.59 12.80
C GLU A 537 -14.75 -10.33 11.80
N VAL A 538 -15.75 -11.20 11.79
CA VAL A 538 -16.99 -10.95 11.06
C VAL A 538 -17.82 -9.97 11.89
N ASN A 539 -17.80 -8.69 11.52
CA ASN A 539 -18.76 -7.73 12.07
C ASN A 539 -20.18 -8.20 11.73
N ALA A 540 -20.92 -8.68 12.73
CA ALA A 540 -22.35 -8.88 12.61
C ALA A 540 -22.99 -7.51 12.35
N LYS A 541 -23.63 -7.37 11.19
CA LYS A 541 -24.53 -6.25 10.92
C LYS A 541 -25.92 -6.57 11.42
#